data_AF-A0A5S3TPQ9-F1
#
_entry.id   AF-A0A5S3TPQ9-F1
#
_cell.length_a   1.000
_cell.length_b   1.000
_cell.length_c   1.000
_cell.angle_alpha   90.00
_cell.angle_beta   90.00
_cell.angle_gamma   90.00
#
_symmetry.space_group_name_H-M   'P 1'
#
loop_
_entity.id
_entity.type
_entity.pdbx_description
1 polymer ?
#
loop_
_entity_poly.entity_id
_entity_poly.type
_entity_poly.pdbx_seq_one_letter_code
_entity_poly.pdbx_strand_id
1 'polypeptide(L)' 'MASFQNVFIFIASLLFVGYGVLGLLTNKIRVGSRSYTGSISTIYKHQEPVRFYFWCCLFSFAGCGGFYYLFVY' A
#
# COMPACT_ATOMS: atom_id res chain seq x y z
N MET A 1 25.43 -7.64 -1.87
CA MET A 1 24.53 -6.47 -1.81
C MET A 1 23.17 -6.75 -2.46
N ALA A 2 23.11 -7.37 -3.64
CA ALA A 2 21.83 -7.68 -4.34
C ALA A 2 20.86 -8.58 -3.55
N SER A 3 21.35 -9.62 -2.85
CA SER A 3 20.47 -10.52 -2.08
C SER A 3 19.70 -9.81 -0.96
N PHE A 4 20.37 -8.91 -0.23
CA PHE A 4 19.75 -8.13 0.83
C PHE A 4 18.69 -7.16 0.30
N GLN A 5 18.96 -6.52 -0.85
CA GLN A 5 18.01 -5.65 -1.54
C GLN A 5 16.75 -6.41 -1.99
N ASN A 6 16.91 -7.62 -2.55
CA ASN A 6 15.78 -8.44 -2.97
C ASN A 6 14.91 -8.85 -1.78
N VAL A 7 15.50 -9.25 -0.65
CA VAL A 7 14.75 -9.56 0.58
C VAL A 7 13.96 -8.36 1.08
N PHE A 8 14.54 -7.15 1.03
CA PHE A 8 13.83 -5.93 1.43
C PHE A 8 12.65 -5.64 0.51
N ILE A 9 12.82 -5.78 -0.81
CA ILE A 9 11.75 -5.58 -1.80
C ILE A 9 10.62 -6.60 -1.58
N PHE A 10 10.96 -7.87 -1.28
CA PHE A 10 9.98 -8.90 -0.97
C PHE A 10 9.12 -8.53 0.25
N ILE A 11 9.77 -8.14 1.36
CA ILE A 11 9.08 -7.75 2.60
C ILE A 11 8.21 -6.51 2.37
N ALA A 12 8.74 -5.48 1.69
CA ALA A 12 7.98 -4.27 1.38
C ALA A 12 6.75 -4.59 0.52
N SER A 13 6.90 -5.45 -0.49
CA SER A 13 5.82 -5.87 -1.38
C SER A 13 4.69 -6.58 -0.62
N LEU A 14 5.04 -7.52 0.27
CA LEU A 14 4.08 -8.17 1.16
C LEU A 14 3.32 -7.18 2.04
N LEU A 15 4.02 -6.20 2.61
CA LEU A 15 3.40 -5.18 3.46
C LEU A 15 2.42 -4.31 2.67
N PHE A 16 2.77 -3.91 1.44
CA PHE A 16 1.88 -3.11 0.60
C PHE A 16 0.62 -3.86 0.17
N VAL A 17 0.76 -5.10 -0.30
CA VAL A 17 -0.42 -5.93 -0.64
C VAL A 17 -1.27 -6.17 0.61
N GLY A 18 -0.64 -6.57 1.71
CA GLY A 18 -1.33 -6.81 2.98
C GLY A 18 -2.09 -5.59 3.48
N TYR A 19 -1.49 -4.40 3.37
CA TYR A 19 -2.12 -3.15 3.78
C TYR A 19 -3.34 -2.78 2.94
N GLY A 20 -3.27 -2.94 1.61
CA GLY A 20 -4.41 -2.72 0.71
C GLY A 20 -5.57 -3.66 1.03
N VAL A 21 -5.28 -4.95 1.24
CA VAL A 21 -6.29 -5.97 1.58
C VAL A 21 -6.90 -5.73 2.97
N LEU A 22 -6.07 -5.41 3.98
CA LEU A 22 -6.58 -5.06 5.32
C LEU A 22 -7.47 -3.82 5.27
N GLY A 23 -7.13 -2.83 4.45
CA GLY A 23 -7.93 -1.64 4.23
C GLY A 23 -9.34 -2.00 3.74
N LEU A 24 -9.42 -2.88 2.73
CA LEU A 24 -10.68 -3.41 2.20
C LEU A 24 -11.51 -4.16 3.25
N LEU A 25 -10.88 -5.03 4.05
CA LEU A 25 -11.57 -5.80 5.10
C LEU A 25 -12.09 -4.92 6.22
N THR A 26 -11.31 -3.93 6.63
CA THR A 26 -11.66 -3.05 7.76
C THR A 26 -12.47 -1.82 7.35
N ASN A 27 -12.74 -1.64 6.05
CA ASN A 27 -13.43 -0.48 5.46
C ASN A 27 -12.83 0.89 5.87
N LYS A 28 -11.57 0.89 6.30
CA LYS A 28 -10.82 2.07 6.72
C LYS A 28 -9.38 1.95 6.26
N ILE A 29 -8.78 3.05 5.83
CA ILE A 29 -7.38 3.10 5.44
C ILE A 29 -6.73 4.35 6.03
N ARG A 30 -5.50 4.22 6.53
CA ARG A 30 -4.74 5.35 7.08
C ARG A 30 -3.70 5.77 6.07
N VAL A 31 -3.85 6.97 5.54
CA VAL A 31 -2.91 7.52 4.57
C VAL A 31 -2.37 8.83 5.10
N GLY A 32 -1.05 9.00 4.99
CA GLY A 32 -0.40 10.26 5.28
C GLY A 32 -0.95 11.33 4.33
N SER A 33 -1.49 12.42 4.87
CA SER A 33 -1.93 13.52 4.03
C SER A 33 -0.70 14.26 3.48
N ARG A 34 -0.76 14.62 2.19
CA ARG A 34 0.27 15.45 1.51
C ARG A 34 0.25 16.91 1.97
N SER A 35 -0.71 17.28 2.82
CA SER A 35 -0.76 18.58 3.46
C SER A 35 0.50 18.69 4.33
N TYR A 36 1.30 19.72 4.10
CA TYR A 36 2.57 20.05 4.78
C TYR A 36 2.54 20.01 6.33
N THR A 37 1.39 19.75 6.93
CA THR A 37 1.13 19.45 8.34
C THR A 37 1.55 18.04 8.79
N GLY A 38 1.90 17.12 7.88
CA GLY A 38 2.39 15.77 8.24
C GLY A 38 1.35 14.89 8.96
N SER A 39 0.07 15.24 8.86
CA SER A 39 -0.99 14.54 9.61
C SER A 39 -1.43 13.26 8.90
N ILE A 40 -1.54 12.18 9.67
CA ILE A 40 -2.06 10.89 9.20
C ILE A 40 -3.58 10.96 9.24
N SER A 41 -4.22 10.92 8.07
CA SER A 41 -5.67 10.92 7.95
C SER A 41 -6.21 9.50 7.82
N THR A 42 -7.29 9.18 8.54
CA THR A 42 -8.02 7.92 8.36
C THR A 42 -9.17 8.18 7.38
N ILE A 43 -9.14 7.53 6.22
CA ILE A 43 -10.20 7.57 5.23
C ILE A 43 -11.10 6.36 5.44
N TYR A 44 -12.39 6.60 5.64
CA TYR A 44 -13.39 5.56 5.72
C TYR A 44 -14.09 5.40 4.37
N LYS A 45 -14.39 4.14 3.99
CA LYS A 45 -15.08 3.81 2.74
C LYS A 45 -16.40 4.57 2.56
N HIS A 46 -17.17 4.76 3.63
CA HIS A 46 -18.48 5.41 3.57
C HIS A 46 -18.40 6.92 3.38
N GLN A 47 -17.31 7.56 3.79
CA GLN A 47 -17.12 9.01 3.65
C GLN A 47 -16.60 9.38 2.26
N GLU A 48 -15.58 8.66 1.80
CA GLU A 48 -14.90 8.95 0.53
C GLU A 48 -14.58 7.66 -0.22
N PRO A 49 -15.59 6.98 -0.80
CA PRO A 49 -15.42 5.64 -1.40
C PRO A 49 -14.39 5.65 -2.53
N VAL A 50 -14.42 6.66 -3.40
CA VAL A 50 -13.49 6.78 -4.53
C VAL A 50 -12.05 6.89 -4.05
N ARG A 51 -11.77 7.78 -3.09
CA ARG A 51 -10.41 7.94 -2.52
C ARG A 51 -9.97 6.69 -1.77
N PHE A 52 -10.87 6.06 -1.02
CA PHE A 52 -10.59 4.80 -0.33
C PHE A 52 -10.17 3.69 -1.30
N TYR A 53 -10.98 3.43 -2.34
CA TYR A 53 -10.66 2.41 -3.34
C TYR A 53 -9.40 2.74 -4.13
N PHE A 54 -9.17 4.01 -4.47
CA PHE A 54 -7.94 4.46 -5.11
C PHE A 54 -6.70 4.06 -4.30
N TRP A 55 -6.68 4.34 -2.99
CA TRP A 55 -5.55 3.99 -2.14
C TRP A 55 -5.37 2.48 -1.96
N CYS A 56 -6.46 1.73 -1.77
CA CYS A 56 -6.40 0.27 -1.70
C CYS A 56 -5.78 -0.33 -2.99
N CYS A 57 -6.24 0.12 -4.16
CA CYS A 57 -5.71 -0.32 -5.45
C CYS A 57 -4.24 0.08 -5.63
N LEU A 58 -3.86 1.30 -5.23
CA LEU A 58 -2.49 1.80 -5.33
C LEU A 58 -1.52 0.90 -4.52
N PHE A 59 -1.87 0.57 -3.27
CA PHE A 59 -1.03 -0.28 -2.44
C PHE A 59 -0.95 -1.71 -2.97
N SER A 60 -2.06 -2.28 -3.44
CA SER A 60 -2.04 -3.60 -4.07
C SER A 60 -1.20 -3.62 -5.35
N PHE A 61 -1.29 -2.59 -6.19
CA PHE A 61 -0.52 -2.52 -7.43
C PHE A 61 0.98 -2.32 -7.18
N ALA A 62 1.34 -1.45 -6.22
CA ALA A 62 2.73 -1.25 -5.81
C ALA A 62 3.36 -2.55 -5.27
N GLY A 63 2.62 -3.29 -4.44
CA GLY A 63 3.08 -4.58 -3.93
C GLY A 63 3.22 -5.63 -5.03
N CYS A 64 2.24 -5.79 -5.92
CA CYS A 64 2.35 -6.70 -7.07
C CYS A 64 3.51 -6.36 -8.01
N GLY A 65 3.77 -5.07 -8.24
CA GLY A 65 4.90 -4.62 -9.05
C GLY A 65 6.25 -5.00 -8.45
N GLY A 66 6.39 -4.92 -7.12
CA GLY A 66 7.60 -5.36 -6.43
C GLY A 66 7.81 -6.87 -6.49
N PHE A 67 6.74 -7.68 -6.44
CA PHE A 67 6.84 -9.13 -6.71
C PHE A 67 7.27 -9.42 -8.14
N TYR A 68 6.65 -8.77 -9.13
CA TYR A 68 7.01 -8.95 -10.53
C TYR A 68 8.49 -8.65 -10.77
N TYR A 69 9.00 -7.55 -10.21
CA TYR A 69 10.41 -7.19 -10.29
C TYR A 69 11.33 -8.29 -9.75
N LEU A 70 10.94 -8.96 -8.66
CA LEU A 70 11.73 -9.97 -7.97
C LEU A 70 11.74 -11.35 -8.66
N PHE A 71 10.70 -11.64 -9.45
CA PHE A 71 10.61 -12.89 -10.24
C PHE A 71 11.20 -12.75 -11.65
N VAL A 72 11.26 -11.52 -12.18
CA VAL A 72 11.76 -11.26 -13.54
C VAL A 72 13.25 -10.93 -13.56
N TYR A 73 13.80 -10.38 -12.47
CA TYR A 73 15.20 -9.98 -12.32
C TYR A 73 15.83 -10.59 -11.06
#